data_AF-A0A816ES82-F1
#
_entry.id   AF-A0A816ES82-F1
#
_cell.length_a   1.000
_cell.length_b   1.000
_cell.length_c   1.000
_cell.angle_alpha   90.00
_cell.angle_beta   90.00
_cell.angle_gamma   90.00
#
_symmetry.space_group_name_H-M   'P 1'
#
loop_
_entity.id
_entity.type
_entity.pdbx_description
1 polymer ?
#
loop_
_entity_poly.entity_id
_entity_poly.type
_entity_poly.pdbx_seq_one_letter_code
_entity_poly.pdbx_strand_id
1 'polypeptide(L)'
;MVDRLAKRIEGPVVVNGHKANNAYQTLLLEEPVFIHPSSVLVNDLPTFICYQELHETTRIFIKDICGIQMDWIVQLNPHLCSFGPIEDEPCPRYDEIQDKMVCHRKATIGQRVSWSLGPSIETVFPLDTIDRFRWFGKYFLDGIICPRLLQFHPALLCSSNAMVKSWASLMERTQKFLNALVAKQIDNRTQLIEIWSAEPQYLLDIYCTWLPESLHTQVRSVWPPIPK
;
A
#
# COMPACT_ATOMS: atom_id res chain seq x y z
N MET A 1 11.45 20.28 9.50
CA MET A 1 10.80 20.75 8.25
C MET A 1 9.71 19.78 7.80
N VAL A 2 9.89 18.47 8.02
CA VAL A 2 8.99 17.40 7.56
C VAL A 2 7.55 17.51 8.12
N ASP A 3 7.38 18.09 9.30
CA ASP A 3 6.12 18.22 10.05
C ASP A 3 5.41 19.59 9.91
N ARG A 4 6.02 20.55 9.20
CA ARG A 4 5.48 21.91 9.04
C ARG A 4 4.53 22.01 7.86
N LEU A 5 3.41 21.31 7.98
CA LEU A 5 2.33 21.28 6.98
C LEU A 5 1.08 21.98 7.51
N ALA A 6 0.40 22.69 6.63
CA ALA A 6 -0.88 23.30 6.93
C ALA A 6 -1.90 23.05 5.80
N LYS A 7 -3.14 22.78 6.19
CA LYS A 7 -4.28 22.57 5.30
C LYS A 7 -5.27 23.71 5.45
N ARG A 8 -5.77 24.26 4.35
CA ARG A 8 -6.80 25.30 4.34
C ARG A 8 -8.08 24.76 4.98
N ILE A 9 -8.66 25.53 5.90
CA ILE A 9 -9.95 25.23 6.52
C ILE A 9 -11.06 25.77 5.61
N GLU A 10 -12.08 24.95 5.36
CA GLU A 10 -13.25 25.38 4.60
C GLU A 10 -14.22 26.16 5.50
N GLY A 11 -14.55 27.38 5.09
CA GLY A 11 -15.48 28.25 5.80
C GLY A 11 -14.84 29.12 6.89
N PRO A 12 -15.67 29.92 7.59
CA PRO A 12 -15.20 30.83 8.62
C PRO A 12 -14.85 30.07 9.91
N VAL A 13 -13.76 30.48 10.55
CA VAL A 13 -13.38 30.06 11.91
C VAL A 13 -13.61 31.19 12.91
N VAL A 14 -13.78 30.85 14.18
CA VAL A 14 -13.90 31.85 15.26
C VAL A 14 -12.54 32.01 15.93
N VAL A 15 -11.99 33.22 15.92
CA VAL A 15 -10.72 33.57 16.57
C VAL A 15 -10.97 34.77 17.46
N ASN A 16 -10.68 34.64 18.76
CA ASN A 16 -10.88 35.70 19.76
C ASN A 16 -12.30 36.32 19.70
N GLY A 17 -13.33 35.47 19.57
CA GLY A 17 -14.74 35.88 19.50
C GLY A 17 -15.19 36.48 18.16
N HIS A 18 -14.30 36.60 17.17
CA HIS A 18 -14.60 37.18 15.86
C HIS A 18 -14.52 36.13 14.74
N LYS A 19 -15.41 36.23 13.75
CA LYS A 19 -15.34 35.36 12.55
C LYS A 19 -14.17 35.79 11.66
N ALA A 20 -13.35 34.83 11.26
CA ALA A 20 -12.23 35.00 10.36
C ALA A 20 -12.28 33.97 9.22
N ASN A 21 -11.96 34.40 8.01
CA ASN A 21 -11.88 33.54 6.83
C ASN A 21 -10.41 33.22 6.50
N ASN A 22 -10.20 32.29 5.57
CA ASN A 22 -8.89 31.96 4.99
C ASN A 22 -7.88 31.44 6.02
N ALA A 23 -8.38 30.71 7.02
CA ALA A 23 -7.56 30.06 8.04
C ALA A 23 -7.00 28.72 7.54
N TYR A 24 -5.92 28.30 8.18
CA TYR A 24 -5.27 27.02 7.96
C TYR A 24 -5.17 26.27 9.28
N GLN A 25 -5.30 24.94 9.22
CA GLN A 25 -4.99 24.04 10.32
C GLN A 25 -3.57 23.52 10.11
N THR A 26 -2.74 23.55 11.15
CA THR A 26 -1.42 22.90 11.10
C THR A 26 -1.46 21.52 11.75
N LEU A 27 -0.44 20.70 11.52
CA LEU A 27 -0.27 19.44 12.25
C LEU A 27 0.20 19.63 13.69
N LEU A 28 0.76 20.79 14.01
CA LEU A 28 1.47 21.07 15.27
C LEU A 28 0.62 21.82 16.29
N LEU A 29 -0.29 22.68 15.82
CA LEU A 29 -1.13 23.55 16.64
C LEU A 29 -2.61 23.21 16.41
N GLU A 30 -3.42 23.38 17.45
CA GLU A 30 -4.88 23.25 17.37
C GLU A 30 -5.51 24.56 16.89
N GLU A 31 -4.90 25.69 17.23
CA GLU A 31 -5.34 27.02 16.83
C GLU A 31 -5.21 27.24 15.30
N PRO A 32 -6.18 27.93 14.68
CA PRO A 32 -6.08 28.29 13.28
C PRO A 32 -4.96 29.32 13.04
N VAL A 33 -4.20 29.09 11.98
CA VAL A 33 -3.12 29.99 11.53
C VAL A 33 -3.50 30.68 10.23
N PHE A 34 -2.83 31.79 9.92
CA PHE A 34 -3.13 32.60 8.73
C PHE A 34 -1.86 32.85 7.91
N ILE A 35 -1.99 32.90 6.58
CA ILE A 35 -0.87 33.32 5.73
C ILE A 35 -0.49 34.76 6.07
N HIS A 36 0.80 35.00 6.32
CA HIS A 36 1.28 36.34 6.61
C HIS A 36 1.00 37.30 5.43
N PRO A 37 0.52 38.55 5.67
CA PRO A 37 0.15 39.47 4.59
C PRO A 37 1.25 39.82 3.59
N SER A 38 2.52 39.68 3.99
CA SER A 38 3.67 39.90 3.10
C SER A 38 3.95 38.74 2.14
N SER A 39 3.26 37.61 2.29
CA SER A 39 3.46 36.44 1.43
C SER A 39 2.81 36.67 0.07
N VAL A 40 3.49 36.25 -1.00
CA VAL A 40 2.95 36.31 -2.37
C VAL A 40 1.71 35.42 -2.54
N LEU A 41 1.58 34.35 -1.75
CA LEU A 41 0.46 33.40 -1.81
C LEU A 41 -0.76 33.82 -0.98
N VAL A 42 -0.77 35.04 -0.42
CA VAL A 42 -1.88 35.52 0.44
C VAL A 42 -3.22 35.57 -0.29
N ASN A 43 -3.20 35.79 -1.61
CA ASN A 43 -4.40 35.84 -2.45
C ASN A 43 -4.71 34.50 -3.11
N ASP A 44 -3.69 33.69 -3.42
CA ASP A 44 -3.87 32.40 -4.11
C ASP A 44 -4.49 31.33 -3.20
N LEU A 45 -4.19 31.40 -1.91
CA LEU A 45 -4.73 30.52 -0.86
C LEU A 45 -4.72 29.01 -1.23
N PRO A 46 -3.54 28.40 -1.48
CA PRO A 46 -3.46 26.99 -1.84
C PRO A 46 -4.08 26.06 -0.80
N THR A 47 -4.62 24.92 -1.21
CA THR A 47 -5.26 23.98 -0.27
C THR A 47 -4.27 23.41 0.76
N PHE A 48 -3.05 23.11 0.33
CA PHE A 48 -1.98 22.59 1.18
C PHE A 48 -0.73 23.42 1.00
N ILE A 49 -0.07 23.71 2.12
CA ILE A 49 1.17 24.47 2.16
C ILE A 49 2.14 23.84 3.15
N CYS A 50 3.43 23.91 2.84
CA CYS A 50 4.47 23.79 3.85
C CYS A 50 4.95 25.18 4.26
N TYR A 51 5.43 25.32 5.50
CA TYR A 51 5.89 26.59 6.06
C TYR A 51 7.19 26.43 6.83
N GLN A 52 7.97 27.51 6.96
CA GLN A 52 9.15 27.49 7.82
C GLN A 52 8.87 28.10 9.19
N GLU A 53 8.20 29.24 9.28
CA GLU A 53 8.09 29.96 10.54
C GLU A 53 6.66 30.21 10.96
N LEU A 54 6.45 30.18 12.29
CA LEU A 54 5.23 30.64 12.95
C LEU A 54 5.56 31.95 13.67
N HIS A 55 4.73 32.96 13.45
CA HIS A 55 4.89 34.29 14.02
C HIS A 55 3.60 34.68 14.76
N GLU A 56 3.65 34.63 16.07
CA GLU A 56 2.51 34.94 16.93
C GLU A 56 2.46 36.45 17.25
N THR A 57 1.33 37.08 16.94
CA THR A 57 1.06 38.50 17.25
C THR A 57 -0.37 38.65 17.77
N THR A 58 -1.26 39.32 17.03
CA THR A 58 -2.71 39.34 17.30
C THR A 58 -3.39 38.05 16.83
N ARG A 59 -2.77 37.39 15.85
CA ARG A 59 -3.09 36.05 15.34
C ARG A 59 -1.78 35.33 15.06
N ILE A 60 -1.84 34.01 14.93
CA ILE A 60 -0.68 33.21 14.52
C ILE A 60 -0.57 33.27 13.00
N PHE A 61 0.55 33.77 12.51
CA PHE A 61 0.84 33.84 11.09
C PHE A 61 1.92 32.84 10.68
N ILE A 62 1.79 32.27 9.49
CA ILE A 62 2.82 31.43 8.85
C ILE A 62 3.61 32.23 7.82
N LYS A 63 4.93 32.04 7.82
CA LYS A 63 5.89 32.68 6.90
C LYS A 63 6.73 31.64 6.16
N ASP A 64 7.33 32.09 5.06
CA ASP A 64 8.15 31.29 4.14
C ASP A 64 7.42 30.03 3.69
N ILE A 65 6.30 30.26 3.01
CA ILE A 65 5.35 29.22 2.62
C ILE A 65 5.56 28.77 1.18
N CYS A 66 5.25 27.51 0.90
CA CYS A 66 5.23 26.94 -0.43
C CYS A 66 3.97 26.09 -0.60
N GLY A 67 3.26 26.26 -1.72
CA GLY A 67 2.12 25.43 -2.09
C GLY A 67 2.58 24.02 -2.49
N ILE A 68 1.89 23.00 -1.98
CA ILE A 68 2.24 21.60 -2.25
C ILE A 68 1.02 20.80 -2.71
N GLN A 69 1.27 19.72 -3.45
CA GLN A 69 0.26 18.71 -3.74
C GLN A 69 0.28 17.61 -2.67
N MET A 70 -0.90 17.06 -2.38
CA MET A 70 -1.08 16.10 -1.30
C MET A 70 -0.38 14.77 -1.58
N ASP A 71 -0.42 14.30 -2.84
CA ASP A 71 0.20 13.04 -3.28
C ASP A 71 1.72 13.02 -3.06
N TRP A 72 2.37 14.20 -3.04
CA TRP A 72 3.81 14.31 -2.78
C TRP A 72 4.17 13.91 -1.35
N ILE A 73 3.27 14.14 -0.39
CA ILE A 73 3.53 13.89 1.04
C ILE A 73 3.81 12.39 1.27
N VAL A 74 3.04 11.52 0.63
CA VAL A 74 3.20 10.07 0.81
C VAL A 74 4.52 9.58 0.23
N GLN A 75 4.91 10.10 -0.94
CA GLN A 75 6.16 9.73 -1.59
C GLN A 75 7.39 10.25 -0.84
N LEU A 76 7.32 11.48 -0.34
CA LEU A 76 8.45 12.15 0.31
C LEU A 76 8.61 11.76 1.78
N ASN A 77 7.51 11.55 2.51
CA ASN A 77 7.52 11.33 3.95
C ASN A 77 6.45 10.29 4.39
N PRO A 78 6.57 9.02 3.96
CA PRO A 78 5.60 7.98 4.29
C PRO A 78 5.45 7.73 5.81
N HIS A 79 6.47 8.04 6.61
CA HIS A 79 6.43 7.90 8.07
C HIS A 79 5.47 8.85 8.79
N LEU A 80 5.09 9.96 8.15
CA LEU A 80 4.05 10.85 8.68
C LEU A 80 2.63 10.36 8.35
N CYS A 81 2.52 9.37 7.45
CA CYS A 81 1.26 8.89 6.95
C CYS A 81 0.80 7.66 7.74
N SER A 82 -0.48 7.64 8.08
CA SER A 82 -1.19 6.46 8.53
C SER A 82 -1.98 5.88 7.36
N PHE A 83 -1.71 4.64 7.00
CA PHE A 83 -2.39 3.98 5.90
C PHE A 83 -3.61 3.20 6.40
N GLY A 84 -4.75 3.39 5.75
CA GLY A 84 -5.99 2.67 6.02
C GLY A 84 -5.95 1.19 5.59
N PRO A 85 -7.09 0.49 5.57
CA PRO A 85 -7.16 -0.87 5.06
C PRO A 85 -6.76 -0.96 3.58
N ILE A 86 -6.45 -2.16 3.12
CA ILE A 86 -6.25 -2.46 1.70
C ILE A 86 -7.61 -2.34 1.00
N GLU A 87 -7.64 -1.59 -0.10
CA GLU A 87 -8.83 -1.45 -0.94
C GLU A 87 -9.06 -2.74 -1.73
N ASP A 88 -10.33 -3.13 -1.89
CA ASP A 88 -10.72 -4.28 -2.70
C ASP A 88 -10.60 -3.98 -4.21
N GLU A 89 -10.81 -2.72 -4.59
CA GLU A 89 -10.73 -2.22 -5.96
C GLU A 89 -9.87 -0.93 -6.04
N PRO A 90 -8.83 -0.91 -6.88
CA PRO A 90 -8.29 -2.04 -7.63
C PRO A 90 -7.66 -3.09 -6.70
N CYS A 91 -7.79 -4.37 -7.07
CA CYS A 91 -7.28 -5.46 -6.26
C CYS A 91 -5.74 -5.44 -6.19
N PRO A 92 -5.14 -5.95 -5.10
CA PRO A 92 -3.70 -6.10 -4.99
C PRO A 92 -3.12 -6.86 -6.19
N ARG A 93 -2.00 -6.40 -6.74
CA ARG A 93 -1.35 -6.99 -7.91
C ARG A 93 0.12 -7.32 -7.60
N TYR A 94 0.70 -8.21 -8.38
CA TYR A 94 2.13 -8.42 -8.38
C TYR A 94 2.79 -7.46 -9.39
N ASP A 95 3.79 -6.71 -8.93
CA ASP A 95 4.62 -5.85 -9.77
C ASP A 95 5.84 -6.64 -10.24
N GLU A 96 5.85 -6.99 -11.53
CA GLU A 96 6.92 -7.81 -12.12
C GLU A 96 8.26 -7.07 -12.21
N ILE A 97 8.25 -5.73 -12.29
CA ILE A 97 9.47 -4.93 -12.42
C ILE A 97 10.13 -4.80 -11.04
N GLN A 98 9.34 -4.53 -10.01
CA GLN A 98 9.84 -4.36 -8.65
C GLN A 98 9.97 -5.69 -7.88
N ASP A 99 9.46 -6.79 -8.43
CA ASP A 99 9.36 -8.09 -7.80
C ASP A 99 8.65 -8.02 -6.43
N LYS A 100 7.50 -7.32 -6.39
CA LYS A 100 6.79 -7.04 -5.13
C LYS A 100 5.29 -7.12 -5.30
N MET A 101 4.62 -7.57 -4.26
CA MET A 101 3.18 -7.36 -4.12
C MET A 101 2.91 -5.88 -3.83
N VAL A 102 1.97 -5.29 -4.56
CA VAL A 102 1.48 -3.92 -4.36
C VAL A 102 -0.03 -3.91 -4.17
N CYS A 103 -0.52 -2.92 -3.43
CA CYS A 103 -1.93 -2.75 -3.10
C CYS A 103 -2.31 -1.27 -3.08
N HIS A 104 -3.60 -0.98 -3.12
CA HIS A 104 -4.10 0.39 -3.02
C HIS A 104 -4.62 0.66 -1.61
N ARG A 105 -4.24 1.80 -1.04
CA ARG A 105 -4.63 2.21 0.31
C ARG A 105 -4.87 3.71 0.35
N LYS A 106 -5.86 4.15 1.12
CA LYS A 106 -5.99 5.56 1.51
C LYS A 106 -4.96 5.87 2.58
N ALA A 107 -4.36 7.06 2.50
CA ALA A 107 -3.42 7.54 3.49
C ALA A 107 -4.02 8.75 4.21
N THR A 108 -3.74 8.88 5.51
CA THR A 108 -4.07 10.05 6.31
C THR A 108 -2.80 10.61 6.95
N ILE A 109 -2.78 11.89 7.25
CA ILE A 109 -1.68 12.54 7.97
C ILE A 109 -2.21 13.26 9.21
N GLY A 110 -1.42 13.22 10.29
CA GLY A 110 -1.72 13.88 11.55
C GLY A 110 -2.31 12.93 12.60
N GLN A 111 -1.75 12.97 13.81
CA GLN A 111 -2.20 12.14 14.93
C GLN A 111 -3.47 12.70 15.60
N ARG A 112 -3.57 14.03 15.69
CA ARG A 112 -4.70 14.73 16.34
C ARG A 112 -5.77 15.16 15.35
N VAL A 113 -5.35 15.58 14.16
CA VAL A 113 -6.24 15.97 13.07
C VAL A 113 -5.94 15.06 11.88
N SER A 114 -6.87 14.15 11.56
CA SER A 114 -6.68 13.17 10.49
C SER A 114 -7.07 13.79 9.14
N TRP A 115 -6.09 14.26 8.38
CA TRP A 115 -6.32 14.74 7.03
C TRP A 115 -6.22 13.58 6.04
N SER A 116 -7.31 13.28 5.34
CA SER A 116 -7.28 12.33 4.22
C SER A 116 -6.42 12.88 3.08
N LEU A 117 -5.41 12.12 2.66
CA LEU A 117 -4.43 12.44 1.61
C LEU A 117 -4.98 12.37 0.18
N GLY A 118 -6.29 12.16 0.02
CA GLY A 118 -6.97 12.13 -1.27
C GLY A 118 -7.41 10.72 -1.67
N PRO A 119 -7.35 10.36 -2.96
CA PRO A 119 -7.73 9.03 -3.44
C PRO A 119 -6.75 7.95 -2.93
N SER A 120 -7.12 6.69 -3.13
CA SER A 120 -6.20 5.58 -2.83
C SER A 120 -4.97 5.67 -3.72
N ILE A 121 -3.82 5.37 -3.13
CA ILE A 121 -2.53 5.33 -3.81
C ILE A 121 -1.96 3.93 -3.78
N GLU A 122 -1.16 3.60 -4.77
CA GLU A 122 -0.46 2.32 -4.82
C GLU A 122 0.74 2.32 -3.86
N THR A 123 0.81 1.30 -3.03
CA THR A 123 1.90 1.08 -2.08
C THR A 123 2.37 -0.36 -2.12
N VAL A 124 3.57 -0.64 -1.62
CA VAL A 124 3.99 -2.01 -1.34
C VAL A 124 3.01 -2.65 -0.36
N PHE A 125 2.67 -3.91 -0.58
CA PHE A 125 1.79 -4.68 0.30
C PHE A 125 2.42 -4.73 1.71
N PRO A 126 1.64 -4.50 2.78
CA PRO A 126 2.21 -4.42 4.12
C PRO A 126 2.93 -5.72 4.54
N LEU A 127 4.13 -5.58 5.11
CA LEU A 127 5.01 -6.70 5.48
C LEU A 127 4.63 -7.36 6.81
N ASP A 128 3.74 -6.72 7.58
CA ASP A 128 3.24 -7.19 8.87
C ASP A 128 2.03 -8.13 8.74
N THR A 129 1.41 -8.20 7.55
CA THR A 129 0.28 -9.12 7.29
C THR A 129 0.70 -10.37 6.53
N ILE A 130 0.05 -11.48 6.88
CA ILE A 130 0.14 -12.75 6.14
C ILE A 130 -0.57 -12.70 4.79
N ASP A 131 -1.45 -11.72 4.56
CA ASP A 131 -2.25 -11.63 3.35
C ASP A 131 -1.40 -11.45 2.09
N ARG A 132 -0.18 -10.91 2.23
CA ARG A 132 0.75 -10.82 1.10
C ARG A 132 1.08 -12.19 0.52
N PHE A 133 1.22 -13.21 1.37
CA PHE A 133 1.48 -14.58 0.96
C PHE A 133 0.26 -15.22 0.30
N ARG A 134 -0.95 -14.86 0.74
CA ARG A 134 -2.20 -15.31 0.11
C ARG A 134 -2.31 -14.79 -1.31
N TRP A 135 -2.07 -13.50 -1.50
CA TRP A 135 -2.07 -12.87 -2.83
C TRP A 135 -0.94 -13.39 -3.71
N PHE A 136 0.27 -13.50 -3.17
CA PHE A 136 1.39 -14.10 -3.90
C PHE A 136 1.07 -15.54 -4.34
N GLY A 137 0.51 -16.36 -3.44
CA GLY A 137 0.08 -17.71 -3.75
C GLY A 137 -1.01 -17.78 -4.81
N LYS A 138 -2.01 -16.88 -4.77
CA LYS A 138 -3.01 -16.73 -5.85
C LYS A 138 -2.31 -16.47 -7.19
N TYR A 139 -1.39 -15.50 -7.25
CA TYR A 139 -0.70 -15.13 -8.48
C TYR A 139 0.27 -16.20 -8.98
N PHE A 140 0.82 -17.00 -8.07
CA PHE A 140 1.60 -18.18 -8.42
C PHE A 140 0.73 -19.23 -9.13
N LEU A 141 -0.45 -19.52 -8.57
CA LEU A 141 -1.42 -20.45 -9.16
C LEU A 141 -1.99 -19.95 -10.50
N ASP A 142 -2.15 -18.63 -10.63
CA ASP A 142 -2.54 -17.97 -11.89
C ASP A 142 -1.45 -18.07 -12.98
N GLY A 143 -0.23 -18.50 -12.63
CA GLY A 143 0.90 -18.53 -13.54
C GLY A 143 1.50 -17.16 -13.83
N ILE A 144 1.11 -16.10 -13.11
CA ILE A 144 1.66 -14.74 -13.27
C ILE A 144 3.10 -14.69 -12.73
N ILE A 145 3.37 -15.31 -11.59
CA ILE A 145 4.73 -15.35 -11.02
C ILE A 145 5.66 -16.22 -11.90
N CYS A 146 5.14 -17.35 -12.37
CA CYS A 146 5.86 -18.35 -13.16
C CYS A 146 5.08 -18.68 -14.44
N PRO A 147 5.35 -18.00 -15.57
CA PRO A 147 4.59 -18.17 -16.82
C PRO A 147 4.55 -19.60 -17.36
N ARG A 148 5.53 -20.45 -17.02
CA ARG A 148 5.53 -21.88 -17.38
C ARG A 148 4.36 -22.67 -16.75
N LEU A 149 3.83 -22.20 -15.62
CA LEU A 149 2.69 -22.82 -14.96
C LEU A 149 1.34 -22.37 -15.53
N LEU A 150 1.32 -21.31 -16.35
CA LEU A 150 0.08 -20.77 -16.93
C LEU A 150 -0.71 -21.81 -17.74
N GLN A 151 -0.03 -22.76 -18.37
CA GLN A 151 -0.66 -23.85 -19.13
C GLN A 151 -1.52 -24.79 -18.26
N PHE A 152 -1.26 -24.85 -16.95
CA PHE A 152 -2.01 -25.70 -16.02
C PHE A 152 -3.13 -24.95 -15.29
N HIS A 153 -3.16 -23.61 -15.34
CA HIS A 153 -4.17 -22.79 -14.68
C HIS A 153 -5.63 -23.20 -15.01
N PRO A 154 -6.01 -23.50 -16.27
CA PRO A 154 -7.37 -23.93 -16.59
C PRO A 154 -7.78 -25.26 -15.95
N ALA A 155 -6.81 -26.08 -15.52
CA ALA A 155 -7.04 -27.40 -14.94
C ALA A 155 -7.01 -27.40 -13.40
N LEU A 156 -6.90 -26.23 -12.76
CA LEU A 156 -6.91 -26.14 -11.31
C LEU A 156 -8.22 -26.70 -10.74
N LEU A 157 -8.09 -27.62 -9.78
CA LEU A 157 -9.20 -28.27 -9.09
C LEU A 157 -10.07 -27.28 -8.30
N CYS A 158 -9.53 -26.12 -7.95
CA CYS A 158 -10.28 -24.99 -7.41
C CYS A 158 -9.67 -23.68 -7.87
N SER A 159 -10.50 -22.63 -7.97
CA SER A 159 -10.05 -21.30 -8.37
C SER A 159 -8.92 -20.78 -7.46
N SER A 160 -7.89 -20.19 -8.04
CA SER A 160 -6.81 -19.50 -7.32
C SER A 160 -7.32 -18.43 -6.35
N ASN A 161 -8.47 -17.82 -6.64
CA ASN A 161 -9.16 -16.88 -5.74
C ASN A 161 -9.47 -17.49 -4.37
N ALA A 162 -9.55 -18.82 -4.25
CA ALA A 162 -9.71 -19.50 -2.97
C ALA A 162 -8.59 -19.15 -1.97
N MET A 163 -7.40 -18.75 -2.43
CA MET A 163 -6.30 -18.31 -1.56
C MET A 163 -6.59 -17.02 -0.78
N VAL A 164 -7.40 -16.12 -1.34
CA VAL A 164 -7.62 -14.76 -0.80
C VAL A 164 -9.00 -14.56 -0.17
N LYS A 165 -9.85 -15.59 -0.15
CA LYS A 165 -11.18 -15.52 0.46
C LYS A 165 -11.11 -15.71 1.98
N SER A 166 -12.08 -15.15 2.70
CA SER A 166 -12.17 -15.26 4.16
C SER A 166 -12.28 -16.69 4.69
N TRP A 167 -12.86 -17.60 3.90
CA TRP A 167 -12.97 -19.03 4.22
C TRP A 167 -11.76 -19.86 3.77
N ALA A 168 -10.72 -19.25 3.19
CA ALA A 168 -9.52 -19.95 2.72
C ALA A 168 -8.89 -20.81 3.82
N SER A 169 -8.96 -20.41 5.09
CA SER A 169 -8.40 -21.16 6.21
C SER A 169 -9.09 -22.50 6.48
N LEU A 170 -10.29 -22.72 5.94
CA LEU A 170 -11.06 -23.96 6.11
C LEU A 170 -10.65 -25.06 5.12
N MET A 171 -9.97 -24.70 4.03
CA MET A 171 -9.47 -25.67 3.07
C MET A 171 -8.06 -26.11 3.45
N GLU A 172 -7.85 -27.41 3.57
CA GLU A 172 -6.53 -27.97 3.90
C GLU A 172 -5.48 -27.63 2.82
N ARG A 173 -5.88 -27.62 1.55
CA ARG A 173 -5.03 -27.33 0.40
C ARG A 173 -4.45 -25.91 0.42
N THR A 174 -5.30 -24.91 0.62
CA THR A 174 -4.90 -23.49 0.72
C THR A 174 -4.03 -23.27 1.95
N GLN A 175 -4.37 -23.89 3.07
CA GLN A 175 -3.59 -23.75 4.30
C GLN A 175 -2.19 -24.38 4.18
N LYS A 176 -2.08 -25.57 3.58
CA LYS A 176 -0.78 -26.20 3.28
C LYS A 176 0.07 -25.31 2.38
N PHE A 177 -0.53 -24.73 1.34
CA PHE A 177 0.18 -23.85 0.42
C PHE A 177 0.62 -22.54 1.10
N LEU A 178 -0.28 -21.90 1.84
CA LEU A 178 0.03 -20.68 2.61
C LEU A 178 1.12 -20.93 3.65
N ASN A 179 1.04 -22.03 4.41
CA ASN A 179 2.02 -22.37 5.43
C ASN A 179 3.41 -22.58 4.83
N ALA A 180 3.50 -23.18 3.65
CA ALA A 180 4.77 -23.33 2.95
C ALA A 180 5.37 -21.96 2.60
N LEU A 181 4.59 -21.09 1.95
CA LEU A 181 5.04 -19.73 1.62
C LEU A 181 5.50 -18.95 2.85
N VAL A 182 4.73 -18.99 3.94
CA VAL A 182 5.07 -18.31 5.20
C VAL A 182 6.33 -18.89 5.85
N ALA A 183 6.50 -20.22 5.85
CA ALA A 183 7.62 -20.89 6.51
C ALA A 183 8.98 -20.48 5.94
N LYS A 184 9.03 -20.16 4.65
CA LYS A 184 10.25 -19.69 3.96
C LYS A 184 10.20 -18.20 3.59
N GLN A 185 9.20 -17.47 4.09
CA GLN A 185 8.98 -16.04 3.83
C GLN A 185 8.97 -15.69 2.33
N ILE A 186 8.23 -16.47 1.53
CA ILE A 186 8.18 -16.34 0.07
C ILE A 186 7.05 -15.42 -0.37
N ASP A 187 7.38 -14.17 -0.67
CA ASP A 187 6.45 -13.17 -1.20
C ASP A 187 6.90 -12.53 -2.52
N ASN A 188 8.03 -12.99 -3.07
CA ASN A 188 8.57 -12.54 -4.34
C ASN A 188 9.28 -13.65 -5.12
N ARG A 189 9.55 -13.40 -6.40
CA ARG A 189 10.18 -14.33 -7.35
C ARG A 189 11.63 -14.60 -6.99
N THR A 190 12.36 -13.59 -6.54
CA THR A 190 13.77 -13.73 -6.16
C THR A 190 13.94 -14.76 -5.04
N GLN A 191 13.11 -14.69 -4.00
CA GLN A 191 13.08 -15.68 -2.91
C GLN A 191 12.72 -17.08 -3.39
N LEU A 192 11.75 -17.22 -4.30
CA LEU A 192 11.41 -18.53 -4.89
C LEU A 192 12.62 -19.16 -5.58
N ILE A 193 13.34 -18.37 -6.40
CA ILE A 193 14.51 -18.85 -7.13
C ILE A 193 15.64 -19.23 -6.16
N GLU A 194 15.87 -18.44 -5.12
CA GLU A 194 16.85 -18.73 -4.08
C GLU A 194 16.51 -20.06 -3.39
N ILE A 195 15.25 -20.28 -3.02
CA ILE A 195 14.83 -21.54 -2.38
C ILE A 195 14.95 -22.72 -3.34
N TRP A 196 14.56 -22.57 -4.60
CA TRP A 196 14.72 -23.64 -5.60
C TRP A 196 16.18 -23.97 -5.92
N SER A 197 17.11 -23.05 -5.68
CA SER A 197 18.54 -23.35 -5.82
C SER A 197 19.02 -24.36 -4.77
N ALA A 198 18.43 -24.35 -3.57
CA ALA A 198 18.76 -25.27 -2.48
C ALA A 198 17.81 -26.49 -2.43
N GLU A 199 16.52 -26.28 -2.66
CA GLU A 199 15.45 -27.27 -2.60
C GLU A 199 14.64 -27.24 -3.91
N PRO A 200 15.13 -27.86 -5.01
CA PRO A 200 14.51 -27.72 -6.33
C PRO A 200 13.07 -28.23 -6.41
N GLN A 201 12.66 -29.13 -5.52
CA GLN A 201 11.31 -29.70 -5.46
C GLN A 201 10.38 -28.94 -4.49
N TYR A 202 10.85 -27.87 -3.85
CA TYR A 202 10.04 -27.10 -2.91
C TYR A 202 8.77 -26.56 -3.56
N LEU A 203 7.61 -26.66 -2.91
CA LEU A 203 6.24 -26.40 -3.42
C LEU A 203 5.68 -27.37 -4.47
N LEU A 204 6.47 -28.28 -5.06
CA LEU A 204 6.01 -29.16 -6.15
C LEU A 204 4.80 -30.01 -5.74
N ASP A 205 4.93 -30.79 -4.67
CA ASP A 205 3.84 -31.68 -4.24
C ASP A 205 2.62 -30.88 -3.77
N ILE A 206 2.85 -29.72 -3.15
CA ILE A 206 1.76 -28.85 -2.73
C ILE A 206 1.03 -28.29 -3.94
N TYR A 207 1.73 -27.84 -4.98
CA TYR A 207 1.13 -27.39 -6.23
C TYR A 207 0.39 -28.52 -6.95
N CYS A 208 0.93 -29.75 -6.96
CA CYS A 208 0.23 -30.92 -7.49
C CYS A 208 -1.11 -31.18 -6.79
N THR A 209 -1.25 -30.87 -5.49
CA THR A 209 -2.56 -31.00 -4.82
C THR A 209 -3.66 -30.11 -5.41
N TRP A 210 -3.29 -29.04 -6.15
CA TRP A 210 -4.21 -28.16 -6.85
C TRP A 210 -4.61 -28.66 -8.24
N LEU A 211 -4.02 -29.76 -8.72
CA LEU A 211 -4.23 -30.29 -10.07
C LEU A 211 -4.70 -31.76 -10.03
N PRO A 212 -5.44 -32.22 -11.06
CA PRO A 212 -5.72 -33.64 -11.25
C PRO A 212 -4.43 -34.47 -11.32
N GLU A 213 -4.46 -35.69 -10.78
CA GLU A 213 -3.31 -36.62 -10.77
C GLU A 213 -2.75 -36.89 -12.17
N SER A 214 -3.59 -36.86 -13.19
CA SER A 214 -3.19 -37.06 -14.59
C SER A 214 -2.17 -36.03 -15.10
N LEU A 215 -2.11 -34.84 -14.48
CA LEU A 215 -1.19 -33.77 -14.87
C LEU A 215 0.10 -33.76 -14.02
N HIS A 216 0.19 -34.54 -12.95
CA HIS A 216 1.33 -34.48 -12.02
C HIS A 216 2.65 -34.82 -12.70
N THR A 217 2.67 -35.82 -13.59
CA THR A 217 3.88 -36.18 -14.35
C THR A 217 4.37 -35.04 -15.25
N GLN A 218 3.46 -34.28 -15.85
CA GLN A 218 3.79 -33.13 -16.71
C GLN A 218 4.30 -31.94 -15.91
N VAL A 219 3.71 -31.68 -14.74
CA VAL A 219 4.19 -30.62 -13.83
C VAL A 219 5.61 -30.95 -13.37
N ARG A 220 5.87 -32.20 -12.99
CA ARG A 220 7.18 -32.67 -12.52
C ARG A 220 8.27 -32.53 -13.58
N SER A 221 7.96 -32.66 -14.87
CA SER A 221 8.95 -32.51 -15.94
C SER A 221 9.34 -31.06 -16.22
N VAL A 222 8.51 -30.09 -15.85
CA VAL A 222 8.79 -28.65 -16.04
C VAL A 222 9.22 -27.95 -14.75
N TRP A 223 9.36 -28.69 -13.65
CA TRP A 223 9.75 -28.19 -12.33
C TRP A 223 11.28 -28.19 -12.14
N PRO A 224 11.89 -27.14 -11.54
CA PRO A 224 11.28 -25.89 -11.10
C PRO A 224 10.92 -24.96 -12.28
N PRO A 225 9.75 -24.31 -12.25
CA PRO A 225 9.25 -23.47 -13.34
C PRO A 225 9.88 -22.07 -13.27
N ILE A 226 11.22 -22.01 -13.33
CA ILE A 226 11.98 -20.77 -13.20
C ILE A 226 11.47 -19.77 -14.25
N PRO A 227 10.97 -18.59 -13.83
CA PRO A 227 10.56 -17.53 -14.75
C PRO A 227 11.77 -17.06 -15.57
N LYS A 228 11.56 -16.87 -16.88
CA LYS A 228 12.58 -16.33 -17.78
C LYS A 228 12.79 -14.84 -17.55
#